data_AF-A0A7V3RGT1-F1
#
_entry.id   AF-A0A7V3RGT1-F1
#
_cell.length_a   1.000
_cell.length_b   1.000
_cell.length_c   1.000
_cell.angle_alpha   90.00
_cell.angle_beta   90.00
_cell.angle_gamma   90.00
#
_symmetry.space_group_name_H-M   'P 1'
#
loop_
_entity.id
_entity.type
_entity.pdbx_description
1 polymer ?
#
loop_
_entity_poly.entity_id
_entity_poly.type
_entity_poly.pdbx_seq_one_letter_code
_entity_poly.pdbx_strand_id
1 'polypeptide(L)'
;MKGWKMKNIFYSIFITALLSINLTFAQDLDTIINRTITRYQNLNSLYIEFSQQFCEKTSGMCQSFSGIVQFLKPNYFRMEIENPKQIYVGDSVSLWIYLPNKKRAIRQHLGSQIPFALNPDIFLKDYNKRFNAELKINKYYEIIFTPKEETEIYKKIIVMVHPERYEINGITIIDETDSENKFIFKNIQLNKKISKKIFEFKPPKGTEIIEQ
;
A
#
# COMPACT_ATOMS: atom_id res chain seq x y z
N MET A 1 -75.03 31.36 -42.93
CA MET A 1 -73.62 31.77 -43.16
C MET A 1 -72.84 31.49 -41.88
N LYS A 2 -72.34 30.26 -41.67
CA LYS A 2 -70.96 29.80 -41.95
C LYS A 2 -69.88 30.78 -41.45
N GLY A 3 -69.20 30.38 -40.37
CA GLY A 3 -68.02 31.03 -39.82
C GLY A 3 -67.24 30.09 -38.89
N TRP A 4 -66.85 28.92 -39.41
CA TRP A 4 -65.89 28.01 -38.77
C TRP A 4 -64.48 28.59 -38.97
N LYS A 5 -63.71 28.75 -37.90
CA LYS A 5 -62.24 28.83 -37.96
C LYS A 5 -61.61 27.97 -36.86
N MET A 6 -61.22 26.76 -37.23
CA MET A 6 -60.07 26.07 -36.62
C MET A 6 -58.79 26.76 -37.11
N LYS A 7 -57.83 26.97 -36.20
CA LYS A 7 -56.42 27.14 -36.56
C LYS A 7 -55.52 26.41 -35.55
N ASN A 8 -54.99 25.28 -36.01
CA ASN A 8 -53.61 24.80 -35.93
C ASN A 8 -52.82 24.90 -34.61
N ILE A 9 -52.68 23.73 -33.96
CA ILE A 9 -51.43 23.00 -33.69
C ILE A 9 -50.14 23.85 -33.61
N PHE A 10 -49.53 23.87 -32.43
CA PHE A 10 -48.08 23.76 -32.25
C PHE A 10 -47.79 22.92 -31.00
N TYR A 11 -47.28 21.71 -31.22
CA TYR A 11 -46.62 20.91 -30.20
C TYR A 11 -45.34 21.66 -29.78
N SER A 12 -45.29 22.16 -28.55
CA SER A 12 -44.03 22.62 -27.97
C SER A 12 -43.47 21.51 -27.09
N ILE A 13 -42.69 20.62 -27.71
CA ILE A 13 -41.82 19.68 -27.03
C ILE A 13 -40.67 20.51 -26.46
N PHE A 14 -40.74 20.84 -25.16
CA PHE A 14 -39.63 21.46 -24.46
C PHE A 14 -38.69 20.32 -23.98
N ILE A 15 -37.86 19.82 -24.90
CA ILE A 15 -36.65 19.08 -24.52
C ILE A 15 -35.64 20.14 -24.09
N THR A 16 -35.56 20.41 -22.79
CA THR A 16 -34.38 21.02 -22.20
C THR A 16 -33.68 19.99 -21.36
N ALA A 17 -32.51 19.60 -21.88
CA ALA A 17 -31.59 18.63 -21.33
C ALA A 17 -31.37 18.83 -19.83
N LEU A 18 -31.57 17.76 -19.05
CA LEU A 18 -30.85 17.61 -17.79
C LEU A 18 -29.36 17.62 -18.15
N LEU A 19 -28.67 18.74 -17.92
CA LEU A 19 -27.23 18.69 -17.70
C LEU A 19 -27.05 17.83 -16.44
N SER A 20 -26.80 16.54 -16.64
CA SER A 20 -26.21 15.69 -15.62
C SER A 20 -24.89 16.33 -15.23
N ILE A 21 -24.89 16.98 -14.07
CA ILE A 21 -23.67 17.44 -13.41
C ILE A 21 -22.86 16.16 -13.15
N ASN A 22 -21.90 15.88 -14.01
CA ASN A 22 -20.85 14.93 -13.70
C ASN A 22 -20.01 15.59 -12.61
N LEU A 23 -20.41 15.39 -11.35
CA LEU A 23 -19.62 15.76 -10.19
C LEU A 23 -18.25 15.08 -10.33
N THR A 24 -17.24 15.90 -10.51
CA THR A 24 -15.84 15.53 -10.66
C THR A 24 -15.32 14.85 -9.39
N PHE A 25 -15.37 13.51 -9.35
CA PHE A 25 -14.79 12.69 -8.28
C PHE A 25 -13.25 12.66 -8.27
N ALA A 26 -12.60 13.12 -9.34
CA ALA A 26 -11.14 13.10 -9.46
C ALA A 26 -10.43 14.01 -8.43
N GLN A 27 -11.09 15.10 -7.98
CA GLN A 27 -10.47 16.08 -7.09
C GLN A 27 -10.24 15.55 -5.66
N ASP A 28 -11.00 14.53 -5.23
CA ASP A 28 -10.87 13.93 -3.89
C ASP A 28 -9.71 12.92 -3.82
N LEU A 29 -9.59 12.05 -4.83
CA LEU A 29 -8.54 11.03 -4.89
C LEU A 29 -7.13 11.65 -4.93
N ASP A 30 -6.87 12.59 -5.84
CA ASP A 30 -5.55 13.22 -5.94
C ASP A 30 -5.19 13.99 -4.67
N THR A 31 -6.18 14.62 -4.03
CA THR A 31 -5.98 15.31 -2.75
C THR A 31 -5.58 14.32 -1.65
N ILE A 32 -6.28 13.19 -1.53
CA ILE A 32 -5.98 12.14 -0.54
C ILE A 32 -4.58 11.57 -0.78
N ILE A 33 -4.25 11.22 -2.03
CA ILE A 33 -2.92 10.71 -2.40
C ILE A 33 -1.84 11.74 -2.05
N ASN A 34 -2.01 13.00 -2.44
CA ASN A 34 -1.02 14.05 -2.17
C ASN A 34 -0.83 14.30 -0.67
N ARG A 35 -1.91 14.31 0.12
CA ARG A 35 -1.82 14.42 1.59
C ARG A 35 -1.13 13.21 2.21
N THR A 36 -1.38 12.02 1.66
CA THR A 36 -0.69 10.78 2.08
C THR A 36 0.81 10.88 1.78
N ILE A 37 1.21 11.25 0.55
CA ILE A 37 2.63 11.46 0.20
C ILE A 37 3.27 12.51 1.13
N THR A 38 2.58 13.64 1.33
CA THR A 38 3.02 14.73 2.22
C THR A 38 3.23 14.25 3.66
N ARG A 39 2.41 13.30 4.16
CA ARG A 39 2.54 12.73 5.50
C ARG A 39 3.87 12.01 5.70
N TYR A 40 4.42 11.39 4.64
CA TYR A 40 5.65 10.59 4.69
C TYR A 40 6.88 11.26 4.05
N GLN A 41 6.74 12.39 3.33
CA GLN A 41 7.85 13.01 2.57
C GLN A 41 9.08 13.41 3.42
N ASN A 42 8.87 13.78 4.69
CA ASN A 42 9.92 14.23 5.62
C ASN A 42 10.21 13.20 6.72
N LEU A 43 9.96 11.91 6.43
CA LEU A 43 10.16 10.82 7.37
C LEU A 43 11.66 10.61 7.63
N ASN A 44 12.07 10.83 8.88
CA ASN A 44 13.41 10.48 9.36
C ASN A 44 13.42 9.08 9.99
N SER A 45 12.33 8.67 10.62
CA SER A 45 12.19 7.33 11.20
C SER A 45 10.74 6.89 11.22
N LEU A 46 10.51 5.59 11.25
CA LEU A 46 9.20 4.97 11.35
C LEU A 46 9.28 3.79 12.31
N TYR A 47 8.26 3.67 13.14
CA TYR A 47 7.95 2.45 13.88
C TYR A 47 6.50 2.09 13.58
N ILE A 48 6.25 0.82 13.28
CA ILE A 48 4.90 0.33 12.97
C ILE A 48 4.80 -1.14 13.40
N GLU A 49 3.68 -1.48 14.01
CA GLU A 49 3.30 -2.88 14.24
C GLU A 49 2.44 -3.31 13.06
N PHE A 50 2.64 -4.55 12.58
CA PHE A 50 1.84 -5.10 11.50
C PHE A 50 1.24 -6.45 11.89
N SER A 51 0.06 -6.72 11.32
CA SER A 51 -0.50 -8.04 11.16
C SER A 51 -0.64 -8.31 9.66
N GLN A 52 -0.08 -9.42 9.20
CA GLN A 52 -0.16 -9.88 7.84
C GLN A 52 -1.04 -11.13 7.77
N GLN A 53 -1.88 -11.22 6.75
CA GLN A 53 -2.56 -12.45 6.36
C GLN A 53 -2.29 -12.70 4.89
N PHE A 54 -1.68 -13.84 4.58
CA PHE A 54 -1.47 -14.30 3.22
C PHE A 54 -2.39 -15.49 2.95
N CYS A 55 -3.29 -15.37 1.98
CA CYS A 55 -4.21 -16.42 1.57
C CYS A 55 -3.96 -16.77 0.11
N GLU A 56 -3.49 -17.99 -0.14
CA GLU A 56 -3.24 -18.49 -1.48
C GLU A 56 -4.55 -19.00 -2.10
N LYS A 57 -4.91 -18.49 -3.28
CA LYS A 57 -6.19 -18.79 -3.92
C LYS A 57 -6.29 -20.25 -4.35
N THR A 58 -5.21 -20.80 -4.89
CA THR A 58 -5.16 -22.13 -5.49
C THR A 58 -5.32 -23.24 -4.44
N SER A 59 -4.65 -23.09 -3.29
CA SER A 59 -4.71 -24.05 -2.19
C SER A 59 -5.81 -23.75 -1.16
N GLY A 60 -6.27 -22.50 -1.10
CA GLY A 60 -7.18 -22.01 -0.07
C GLY A 60 -6.52 -21.86 1.31
N MET A 61 -5.21 -22.08 1.41
CA MET A 61 -4.48 -21.97 2.67
C MET A 61 -4.24 -20.50 3.02
N CYS A 62 -4.49 -20.16 4.29
CA CYS A 62 -4.14 -18.86 4.84
C CYS A 62 -3.09 -18.99 5.93
N GLN A 63 -2.11 -18.09 5.91
CA GLN A 63 -1.08 -17.94 6.94
C GLN A 63 -1.15 -16.54 7.52
N SER A 64 -0.87 -16.43 8.82
CA SER A 64 -0.87 -15.15 9.52
C SER A 64 0.47 -14.90 10.18
N PHE A 65 0.94 -13.66 10.05
CA PHE A 65 2.18 -13.20 10.65
C PHE A 65 1.92 -11.90 11.41
N SER A 66 2.67 -11.68 12.48
CA SER A 66 2.68 -10.43 13.22
C SER A 66 4.10 -10.00 13.44
N GLY A 67 4.30 -8.70 13.58
CA GLY A 67 5.63 -8.18 13.76
C GLY A 67 5.71 -6.68 13.85
N ILE A 68 6.94 -6.21 13.83
CA ILE A 68 7.29 -4.80 13.91
C ILE A 68 8.20 -4.47 12.73
N VAL A 69 7.95 -3.32 12.11
CA VAL A 69 8.87 -2.70 11.17
C VAL A 69 9.40 -1.41 11.77
N GLN A 70 10.71 -1.22 11.63
CA GLN A 70 11.42 -0.02 12.01
C GLN A 70 12.28 0.45 10.84
N PHE A 71 12.18 1.73 10.53
CA PHE A 71 12.99 2.39 9.53
C PHE A 71 13.67 3.62 10.14
N LEU A 72 14.90 3.88 9.71
CA LEU A 72 15.65 5.08 10.06
C LEU A 72 16.44 5.54 8.83
N LYS A 73 16.24 6.81 8.45
CA LYS A 73 16.95 7.46 7.35
C LYS A 73 18.48 7.43 7.61
N PRO A 74 19.34 7.28 6.59
CA PRO A 74 19.01 7.19 5.16
C PRO A 74 18.36 5.88 4.74
N ASN A 75 18.86 4.72 5.19
CA ASN A 75 18.45 3.43 4.62
C ASN A 75 18.45 2.28 5.64
N TYR A 76 18.39 2.56 6.94
CA TYR A 76 18.38 1.50 7.96
C TYR A 76 17.00 0.91 8.11
N PHE A 77 16.93 -0.41 8.08
CA PHE A 77 15.70 -1.17 8.10
C PHE A 77 15.80 -2.35 9.06
N ARG A 78 14.74 -2.58 9.82
CA ARG A 78 14.58 -3.76 10.66
C ARG A 78 13.14 -4.19 10.68
N MET A 79 12.89 -5.44 10.33
CA MET A 79 11.60 -6.09 10.47
C MET A 79 11.75 -7.37 11.29
N GLU A 80 10.94 -7.50 12.34
CA GLU A 80 10.89 -8.70 13.16
C GLU A 80 9.51 -9.33 13.03
N ILE A 81 9.47 -10.58 12.58
CA ILE A 81 8.28 -11.43 12.58
C ILE A 81 8.33 -12.28 13.85
N GLU A 82 7.19 -12.45 14.52
CA GLU A 82 7.12 -13.15 15.80
C GLU A 82 7.06 -14.68 15.64
N ASN A 83 6.23 -15.18 14.72
CA ASN A 83 5.90 -16.60 14.62
C ASN A 83 5.82 -17.12 13.16
N PRO A 84 6.73 -18.01 12.74
CA PRO A 84 8.00 -18.32 13.41
C PRO A 84 8.88 -17.06 13.46
N LYS A 85 9.74 -16.96 14.47
CA LYS A 85 10.60 -15.78 14.63
C LYS A 85 11.49 -15.61 13.40
N GLN A 86 11.50 -14.41 12.80
CA GLN A 86 12.41 -14.06 11.71
C GLN A 86 12.86 -12.61 11.88
N ILE A 87 14.11 -12.32 11.56
CA ILE A 87 14.66 -10.96 11.66
C ILE A 87 15.25 -10.60 10.30
N TYR A 88 14.72 -9.54 9.72
CA TYR A 88 15.24 -8.87 8.54
C TYR A 88 15.89 -7.59 9.04
N VAL A 89 17.17 -7.41 8.79
CA VAL A 89 17.89 -6.24 9.30
C VAL A 89 18.98 -5.85 8.31
N GLY A 90 18.99 -4.59 7.90
CA GLY A 90 19.88 -4.16 6.85
C GLY A 90 20.00 -2.65 6.75
N ASP A 91 20.89 -2.26 5.87
CA ASP A 91 21.11 -0.88 5.45
C ASP A 91 21.05 -0.77 3.92
N SER A 92 21.63 0.27 3.33
CA SER A 92 21.70 0.43 1.87
C SER A 92 22.64 -0.54 1.16
N VAL A 93 23.44 -1.32 1.88
CA VAL A 93 24.48 -2.17 1.30
C VAL A 93 24.10 -3.65 1.41
N SER A 94 23.60 -4.07 2.57
CA SER A 94 23.28 -5.49 2.80
C SER A 94 22.03 -5.70 3.65
N LEU A 95 21.29 -6.75 3.32
CA LEU A 95 20.21 -7.30 4.13
C LEU A 95 20.66 -8.59 4.79
N TRP A 96 20.48 -8.69 6.09
CA TRP A 96 20.51 -9.94 6.82
C TRP A 96 19.11 -10.47 7.02
N ILE A 97 18.91 -11.74 6.69
CA ILE A 97 17.71 -12.51 7.03
C ILE A 97 18.14 -13.59 8.01
N TYR A 98 17.71 -13.50 9.25
CA TYR A 98 18.03 -14.45 10.31
C TYR A 98 16.80 -15.27 10.70
N LEU A 99 16.98 -16.59 10.66
CA LEU A 99 16.01 -17.61 11.02
C LEU A 99 16.51 -18.33 12.29
N PRO A 100 16.13 -17.86 13.51
CA PRO A 100 16.65 -18.39 14.76
C PRO A 100 16.35 -19.88 14.97
N ASN A 101 15.15 -20.32 14.58
CA ASN A 101 14.73 -21.72 14.68
C ASN A 101 15.60 -22.67 13.83
N LYS A 102 16.23 -22.15 12.77
CA LYS A 102 17.13 -22.90 11.88
C LYS A 102 18.61 -22.63 12.16
N LYS A 103 18.93 -21.71 13.10
CA LYS A 103 20.29 -21.18 13.30
C LYS A 103 20.96 -20.80 11.97
N ARG A 104 20.23 -20.07 11.13
CA ARG A 104 20.68 -19.69 9.79
C ARG A 104 20.55 -18.20 9.57
N ALA A 105 21.59 -17.59 9.01
CA ALA A 105 21.60 -16.22 8.55
C ALA A 105 21.93 -16.19 7.06
N ILE A 106 21.14 -15.46 6.29
CA ILE A 106 21.37 -15.23 4.86
C ILE A 106 21.74 -13.75 4.73
N ARG A 107 22.84 -13.47 4.04
CA ARG A 107 23.24 -12.11 3.68
C ARG A 107 23.00 -11.92 2.19
N GLN A 108 22.26 -10.88 1.85
CA GLN A 108 22.00 -10.48 0.48
C GLN A 108 22.60 -9.09 0.24
N HIS A 109 23.23 -8.91 -0.91
CA HIS A 109 23.54 -7.56 -1.40
C HIS A 109 22.24 -6.85 -1.80
N LEU A 110 21.87 -5.81 -1.06
CA LEU A 110 20.73 -4.98 -1.45
C LEU A 110 21.21 -3.97 -2.49
N GLY A 111 20.77 -4.14 -3.73
CA GLY A 111 20.69 -3.00 -4.64
C GLY A 111 19.53 -2.11 -4.19
N SER A 112 19.77 -1.14 -3.29
CA SER A 112 18.89 -0.01 -2.89
C SER A 112 17.37 -0.23 -2.68
N GLN A 113 16.83 -1.45 -2.71
CA GLN A 113 15.39 -1.71 -2.72
C GLN A 113 14.89 -2.17 -1.35
N ILE A 114 14.13 -1.29 -0.69
CA ILE A 114 13.28 -1.61 0.45
C ILE A 114 12.11 -2.48 -0.05
N PRO A 115 11.63 -3.48 0.71
CA PRO A 115 10.50 -4.31 0.29
C PRO A 115 9.30 -3.48 -0.18
N PHE A 116 8.69 -3.90 -1.30
CA PHE A 116 7.63 -3.20 -2.03
C PHE A 116 6.47 -2.72 -1.12
N ALA A 117 6.05 -3.55 -0.16
CA ALA A 117 4.95 -3.23 0.76
C ALA A 117 5.29 -2.17 1.82
N LEU A 118 6.57 -1.83 2.01
CA LEU A 118 7.05 -0.94 3.07
C LEU A 118 7.51 0.42 2.53
N ASN A 119 7.47 0.61 1.20
CA ASN A 119 7.74 1.87 0.55
C ASN A 119 6.52 2.31 -0.29
N PRO A 120 5.57 3.05 0.31
CA PRO A 120 4.33 3.42 -0.36
C PRO A 120 4.53 4.36 -1.55
N ASP A 121 5.68 5.06 -1.65
CA ASP A 121 6.01 5.85 -2.84
C ASP A 121 6.03 4.99 -4.10
N ILE A 122 6.30 3.69 -3.98
CA ILE A 122 6.32 2.77 -5.13
C ILE A 122 4.95 2.70 -5.81
N PHE A 123 3.82 2.97 -5.16
CA PHE A 123 2.51 2.98 -5.82
C PHE A 123 1.79 4.33 -5.74
N LEU A 124 2.11 5.19 -4.77
CA LEU A 124 1.49 6.52 -4.66
C LEU A 124 2.15 7.56 -5.59
N LYS A 125 3.48 7.52 -5.72
CA LYS A 125 4.19 8.53 -6.52
C LYS A 125 4.00 8.25 -8.01
N ASP A 126 3.63 9.30 -8.74
CA ASP A 126 3.33 9.24 -10.17
C ASP A 126 2.34 8.09 -10.51
N TYR A 127 1.39 7.80 -9.60
CA TYR A 127 0.52 6.63 -9.72
C TYR A 127 -0.21 6.62 -11.06
N ASN A 128 -0.67 7.78 -11.53
CA ASN A 128 -1.42 7.96 -12.76
C ASN A 128 -0.66 7.54 -14.03
N LYS A 129 0.67 7.42 -13.99
CA LYS A 129 1.46 6.89 -15.12
C LYS A 129 1.36 5.37 -15.22
N ARG A 130 1.18 4.67 -14.10
CA ARG A 130 1.28 3.20 -14.00
C ARG A 130 -0.04 2.53 -13.64
N PHE A 131 -0.97 3.26 -13.05
CA PHE A 131 -2.19 2.73 -12.47
C PHE A 131 -3.41 3.54 -12.91
N ASN A 132 -4.52 2.83 -13.08
CA ASN A 132 -5.86 3.37 -12.88
C ASN A 132 -6.18 3.28 -11.37
N ALA A 133 -6.92 4.25 -10.84
CA ALA A 133 -7.21 4.30 -9.42
C ALA A 133 -8.69 4.61 -9.16
N GLU A 134 -9.26 3.92 -8.18
CA GLU A 134 -10.63 4.11 -7.70
C GLU A 134 -10.60 4.40 -6.20
N LEU A 135 -11.43 5.35 -5.76
CA LEU A 135 -11.59 5.68 -4.35
C LEU A 135 -12.90 5.10 -3.82
N LYS A 136 -12.82 4.39 -2.70
CA LYS A 136 -13.97 4.03 -1.87
C LYS A 136 -13.84 4.68 -0.50
N ILE A 137 -14.91 5.34 -0.06
CA ILE A 137 -14.94 6.06 1.22
C ILE A 137 -15.80 5.27 2.19
N ASN A 138 -15.17 4.67 3.19
CA ASN A 138 -15.82 3.96 4.29
C ASN A 138 -15.29 4.51 5.62
N LYS A 139 -14.98 3.64 6.59
CA LYS A 139 -14.21 4.00 7.79
C LYS A 139 -12.81 4.53 7.46
N TYR A 140 -12.22 4.03 6.36
CA TYR A 140 -10.96 4.48 5.79
C TYR A 140 -11.21 4.97 4.36
N TYR A 141 -10.29 5.78 3.83
CA TYR A 141 -10.17 5.94 2.38
C TYR A 141 -9.48 4.69 1.82
N GLU A 142 -10.17 3.96 0.98
CA GLU A 142 -9.64 2.78 0.28
C GLU A 142 -9.33 3.18 -1.16
N ILE A 143 -8.04 3.28 -1.47
CA ILE A 143 -7.57 3.57 -2.82
C ILE A 143 -7.20 2.24 -3.48
N ILE A 144 -7.91 1.92 -4.56
CA ILE A 144 -7.71 0.70 -5.33
C ILE A 144 -6.91 1.06 -6.57
N PHE A 145 -5.68 0.58 -6.65
CA PHE A 145 -4.81 0.70 -7.80
C PHE A 145 -4.88 -0.58 -8.65
N THR A 146 -5.19 -0.39 -9.94
CA THR A 146 -5.12 -1.45 -10.96
C THR A 146 -4.08 -1.02 -11.99
N PRO A 147 -3.06 -1.84 -12.28
CA PRO A 147 -2.02 -1.44 -13.20
C PRO A 147 -2.58 -1.26 -14.62
N LYS A 148 -2.02 -0.31 -15.37
CA LYS A 148 -2.41 -0.05 -16.76
C LYS A 148 -1.87 -1.10 -17.74
N GLU A 149 -0.79 -1.75 -17.35
CA GLU A 149 -0.16 -2.87 -18.06
C GLU A 149 -0.15 -4.07 -17.12
N GLU A 150 -0.27 -5.28 -17.67
CA GLU A 150 -0.22 -6.50 -16.86
C GLU A 150 1.13 -6.63 -16.15
N THR A 151 1.11 -7.15 -14.91
CA THR A 151 2.33 -7.39 -14.14
C THR A 151 2.32 -8.79 -13.56
N GLU A 152 3.48 -9.43 -13.48
CA GLU A 152 3.59 -10.75 -12.84
C GLU A 152 3.52 -10.68 -11.30
N ILE A 153 3.58 -9.47 -10.73
CA ILE A 153 3.75 -9.26 -9.28
C ILE A 153 2.40 -8.98 -8.61
N TYR A 154 1.53 -8.22 -9.26
CA TYR A 154 0.23 -7.83 -8.71
C TYR A 154 -0.79 -7.53 -9.81
N LYS A 155 -2.02 -7.96 -9.56
CA LYS A 155 -3.22 -7.60 -10.30
C LYS A 155 -3.89 -6.35 -9.74
N LYS A 156 -3.79 -6.17 -8.42
CA LYS A 156 -4.42 -5.04 -7.70
C LYS A 156 -3.70 -4.73 -6.41
N ILE A 157 -3.63 -3.45 -6.06
CA ILE A 157 -3.14 -2.97 -4.76
C ILE A 157 -4.24 -2.12 -4.12
N ILE A 158 -4.60 -2.43 -2.88
CA ILE A 158 -5.59 -1.66 -2.10
C ILE A 158 -4.86 -1.01 -0.93
N VAL A 159 -4.95 0.31 -0.83
CA VAL A 159 -4.30 1.09 0.23
C VAL A 159 -5.37 1.71 1.11
N MET A 160 -5.34 1.40 2.40
CA MET A 160 -6.25 1.95 3.40
C MET A 160 -5.58 3.15 4.08
N VAL A 161 -6.16 4.33 3.92
CA VAL A 161 -5.65 5.60 4.46
C VAL A 161 -6.60 6.15 5.52
N HIS A 162 -6.04 6.60 6.65
CA HIS A 162 -6.79 7.28 7.70
C HIS A 162 -7.36 8.62 7.21
N PRO A 163 -8.66 8.91 7.39
CA PRO A 163 -9.28 10.10 6.80
C PRO A 163 -8.74 11.43 7.35
N GLU A 164 -8.38 11.46 8.63
CA GLU A 164 -7.84 12.67 9.27
C GLU A 164 -6.31 12.75 9.26
N ARG A 165 -5.63 11.64 9.57
CA ARG A 165 -4.17 11.61 9.78
C ARG A 165 -3.38 11.30 8.51
N TYR A 166 -4.05 10.86 7.44
CA TYR A 166 -3.44 10.43 6.18
C TYR A 166 -2.34 9.38 6.36
N GLU A 167 -2.48 8.56 7.40
CA GLU A 167 -1.59 7.42 7.66
C GLU A 167 -2.10 6.19 6.92
N ILE A 168 -1.18 5.42 6.35
CA ILE A 168 -1.49 4.13 5.72
C ILE A 168 -1.72 3.11 6.84
N ASN A 169 -2.98 2.72 7.03
CA ASN A 169 -3.40 1.73 8.01
C ASN A 169 -3.46 0.30 7.47
N GLY A 170 -3.34 0.13 6.15
CA GLY A 170 -3.29 -1.19 5.56
C GLY A 170 -2.95 -1.17 4.08
N ILE A 171 -2.37 -2.27 3.62
CA ILE A 171 -2.05 -2.53 2.21
C ILE A 171 -2.48 -3.95 1.91
N THR A 172 -3.25 -4.14 0.85
CA THR A 172 -3.60 -5.47 0.34
C THR A 172 -3.08 -5.59 -1.08
N ILE A 173 -2.26 -6.60 -1.33
CA ILE A 173 -1.76 -6.95 -2.67
C ILE A 173 -2.51 -8.19 -3.11
N ILE A 174 -3.13 -8.14 -4.27
CA ILE A 174 -3.76 -9.27 -4.93
C ILE A 174 -2.94 -9.59 -6.17
N ASP A 175 -2.46 -10.81 -6.29
CA ASP A 175 -1.69 -11.26 -7.45
C ASP A 175 -2.59 -11.75 -8.60
N GLU A 176 -1.98 -12.13 -9.73
CA GLU A 176 -2.70 -12.62 -10.91
C GLU A 176 -3.47 -13.91 -10.67
N THR A 177 -3.11 -14.68 -9.63
CA THR A 177 -3.83 -15.88 -9.22
C THR A 177 -5.00 -15.60 -8.28
N ASP A 178 -5.28 -14.32 -7.98
CA ASP A 178 -6.20 -13.86 -6.95
C ASP A 178 -5.81 -14.26 -5.52
N SER A 179 -4.52 -14.59 -5.28
CA SER A 179 -4.02 -14.77 -3.92
C SER A 179 -3.86 -13.41 -3.25
N GLU A 180 -4.22 -13.33 -1.96
CA GLU A 180 -4.30 -12.08 -1.22
C GLU A 180 -3.21 -12.01 -0.16
N ASN A 181 -2.41 -10.94 -0.17
CA ASN A 181 -1.46 -10.60 0.88
C ASN A 181 -1.87 -9.28 1.55
N LYS A 182 -2.47 -9.38 2.72
CA LYS A 182 -3.06 -8.26 3.45
C LYS A 182 -2.25 -7.88 4.67
N PHE A 183 -1.82 -6.63 4.74
CA PHE A 183 -1.18 -6.01 5.88
C PHE A 183 -2.14 -5.02 6.55
N ILE A 184 -2.23 -5.11 7.87
CA ILE A 184 -2.89 -4.13 8.74
C ILE A 184 -1.86 -3.54 9.68
N PHE A 185 -1.79 -2.22 9.70
CA PHE A 185 -0.81 -1.48 10.46
C PHE A 185 -1.41 -0.79 11.69
N LYS A 186 -0.69 -0.92 12.79
CA LYS A 186 -1.05 -0.36 14.11
C LYS A 186 0.17 0.33 14.72
N ASN A 187 -0.09 1.11 15.76
CA ASN A 187 0.94 1.83 16.52
C ASN A 187 1.93 2.60 15.63
N ILE A 188 1.39 3.31 14.63
CA ILE A 188 2.18 4.05 13.64
C ILE A 188 2.82 5.25 14.34
N GLN A 189 4.15 5.25 14.44
CA GLN A 189 4.92 6.33 15.06
C GLN A 189 5.93 6.87 14.05
N LEU A 190 5.65 8.04 13.50
CA LEU A 190 6.56 8.74 12.60
C LEU A 190 7.56 9.58 13.42
N ASN A 191 8.80 9.65 12.95
CA ASN A 191 9.87 10.44 13.56
C ASN A 191 10.16 10.10 15.04
N LYS A 192 9.88 8.86 15.44
CA LYS A 192 10.26 8.31 16.74
C LYS A 192 11.78 8.32 16.91
N LYS A 193 12.28 8.66 18.10
CA LYS A 193 13.71 8.50 18.41
C LYS A 193 14.06 7.00 18.40
N ILE A 194 14.87 6.57 17.44
CA ILE A 194 15.34 5.19 17.29
C ILE A 194 16.87 5.16 17.39
N SER A 195 17.41 4.26 18.20
CA SER A 195 18.86 4.06 18.31
C SER A 195 19.38 3.29 17.10
N LYS A 196 20.47 3.76 16.48
CA LYS A 196 21.13 3.03 15.36
C LYS A 196 21.55 1.61 15.72
N LYS A 197 21.84 1.34 17.01
CA LYS A 197 22.29 0.03 17.51
C LYS A 197 21.33 -1.12 17.18
N ILE A 198 20.04 -0.86 17.00
CA ILE A 198 19.08 -1.94 16.68
C ILE A 198 19.26 -2.49 15.27
N PHE A 199 19.88 -1.72 14.37
CA PHE A 199 20.14 -2.09 12.98
C PHE A 199 21.49 -2.80 12.81
N GLU A 200 22.32 -2.80 13.84
CA GLU A 200 23.53 -3.60 13.86
C GLU A 200 23.16 -5.06 14.10
N PHE A 201 23.59 -5.95 13.19
CA PHE A 201 23.33 -7.37 13.31
C PHE A 201 24.61 -8.17 13.18
N LYS A 202 24.80 -9.07 14.14
CA LYS A 202 25.84 -10.09 14.14
C LYS A 202 25.17 -11.44 14.35
N PRO A 203 25.29 -12.39 13.41
CA PRO A 203 24.77 -13.74 13.59
C PRO A 203 25.29 -14.35 14.92
N PRO A 204 24.42 -14.94 15.76
CA PRO A 204 24.84 -15.62 16.98
C PRO A 204 25.84 -16.75 16.71
N LYS A 205 26.65 -17.12 17.70
CA LYS A 205 27.62 -18.22 17.57
C LYS A 205 26.91 -19.52 17.16
N GLY A 206 27.50 -20.23 16.18
CA GLY A 206 26.93 -21.47 15.64
C GLY A 206 25.81 -21.26 14.64
N THR A 207 25.62 -20.03 14.14
CA THR A 207 24.74 -19.73 13.01
C THR A 207 25.44 -20.09 11.70
N GLU A 208 24.77 -20.86 10.85
CA GLU A 208 25.16 -21.08 9.45
C GLU A 208 24.97 -19.77 8.68
N ILE A 209 26.00 -19.31 7.97
CA ILE A 209 25.96 -18.09 7.15
C ILE A 209 25.94 -18.49 5.68
N ILE A 210 24.98 -17.93 4.95
CA ILE A 210 24.83 -18.08 3.49
C ILE A 210 24.94 -16.69 2.86
N GLU A 211 25.83 -16.53 1.89
CA GLU A 211 26.00 -15.29 1.12
C GLU A 211 25.29 -15.43 -0.24
N GLN A 212 24.56 -14.38 -0.66
CA GLN A 212 23.80 -14.29 -1.91
C GLN A 212 24.05 -12.98 -2.65
#